data_AF-A0AAD8Y546-F1
#
_entry.id   AF-A0AAD8Y546-F1
#
_cell.length_a   1.000
_cell.length_b   1.000
_cell.length_c   1.000
_cell.angle_alpha   90.00
_cell.angle_beta   90.00
_cell.angle_gamma   90.00
#
_symmetry.space_group_name_H-M   'P 1'
#
loop_
_entity.id
_entity.type
_entity.pdbx_description
1 polymer ?
#
loop_
_entity_poly.entity_id
_entity_poly.type
_entity_poly.pdbx_seq_one_letter_code
_entity_poly.pdbx_strand_id
1 'polypeptide(L)'
;MNKEQAPPILLLPINLFGSNKTMGSSNNKSRMWKTPFTVAFRCRLPIISAPMAGVSGGLLAARVCKAGGLGMIAAGHFQDISKLEKEIQIFQEEMKNIPATGTTTDDRSHSQHQSADLSIGFIGFSALSTPNGWKDYEYILKHHRPKAVQFFAPSIIHQPNDGLSNVQLAHEYNTQFIAQVGSISEAKEAIRHKVDAIICQGSEAGGHGLRRELGSSTMALASQVSKMTSIPVLAAGGIVNGKHLASALCVCDGASMGTRFWASKESTGNPKLQQELIKDNSCDDVVRTTMFDQIQNELSSIMWPHPYHSVGALHNQTSLEWEGKTAQELQNAIDKTELLDEYKSAQKASDPCVGWAKSIISRKPMM
;
A
#
# COMPACT_ATOMS: atom_id res chain seq x y z
N MET A 1 23.46 2.90 27.64
CA MET A 1 22.78 2.14 26.57
C MET A 1 21.80 3.07 25.90
N ASN A 2 22.19 3.65 24.76
CA ASN A 2 21.41 4.65 24.05
C ASN A 2 20.23 3.99 23.32
N LYS A 3 19.04 4.58 23.50
CA LYS A 3 17.82 4.24 22.75
C LYS A 3 18.01 4.71 21.31
N GLU A 4 18.17 3.80 20.37
CA GLU A 4 18.09 4.12 18.94
C GLU A 4 16.66 4.57 18.61
N GLN A 5 16.50 5.87 18.40
CA GLN A 5 15.28 6.45 17.88
C GLN A 5 15.27 6.26 16.35
N ALA A 6 14.20 5.67 15.83
CA ALA A 6 13.96 5.66 14.39
C ALA A 6 14.01 7.11 13.84
N PRO A 7 14.72 7.36 12.73
CA PRO A 7 14.82 8.71 12.18
C PRO A 7 13.44 9.19 11.69
N PRO A 8 13.14 10.50 11.75
CA PRO A 8 11.99 11.07 11.03
C PRO A 8 12.11 10.76 9.52
N ILE A 9 11.02 10.88 8.74
CA ILE A 9 11.05 10.76 7.27
C ILE A 9 12.06 11.78 6.71
N LEU A 10 13.32 11.38 6.63
CA LEU A 10 14.35 11.98 5.81
C LEU A 10 14.27 11.23 4.49
N LEU A 11 13.61 11.85 3.51
CA LEU A 11 13.83 11.50 2.12
C LEU A 11 15.34 11.52 1.89
N LEU A 12 15.89 10.34 1.55
CA LEU A 12 17.33 10.12 1.45
C LEU A 12 17.98 11.14 0.49
N PRO A 13 19.19 11.63 0.80
CA PRO A 13 20.03 12.27 -0.20
C PRO A 13 20.42 11.23 -1.24
N ILE A 14 20.06 11.51 -2.49
CA ILE A 14 20.41 10.68 -3.63
C ILE A 14 21.83 11.06 -4.05
N ASN A 15 22.84 10.40 -3.48
CA ASN A 15 24.19 10.42 -4.03
C ASN A 15 24.26 9.39 -5.17
N LEU A 16 23.93 9.83 -6.38
CA LEU A 16 24.04 9.04 -7.60
C LEU A 16 25.43 9.08 -8.27
N PHE A 17 26.38 9.83 -7.72
CA PHE A 17 27.76 9.84 -8.21
C PHE A 17 28.74 9.92 -7.03
N GLY A 18 29.86 9.23 -7.20
CA GLY A 18 30.89 9.03 -6.18
C GLY A 18 31.50 10.31 -5.60
N SER A 19 32.15 10.09 -4.46
CA SER A 19 32.92 10.99 -3.60
C SER A 19 33.56 12.24 -4.24
N ASN A 20 33.48 13.32 -3.45
CA ASN A 20 34.41 14.45 -3.37
C ASN A 20 34.71 15.20 -4.66
N LYS A 21 33.97 16.29 -4.87
CA LYS A 21 34.54 17.60 -5.24
C LYS A 21 33.59 18.70 -4.76
N THR A 22 34.12 19.58 -3.92
CA THR A 22 33.51 20.86 -3.55
C THR A 22 33.12 21.62 -4.82
N MET A 23 31.83 21.67 -5.13
CA MET A 23 31.28 22.59 -6.12
C MET A 23 30.38 23.58 -5.39
N GLY A 24 30.61 24.86 -5.71
CA GLY A 24 30.14 26.01 -4.98
C GLY A 24 28.61 26.12 -4.87
N SER A 25 28.23 26.98 -3.93
CA SER A 25 26.90 27.54 -3.74
C SER A 25 26.20 27.83 -5.08
N SER A 26 25.35 26.91 -5.52
CA SER A 26 24.34 27.16 -6.55
C SER A 26 23.01 26.61 -6.05
N ASN A 27 22.09 27.53 -5.76
CA ASN A 27 20.66 27.35 -5.52
C ASN A 27 20.14 25.93 -5.78
N ASN A 28 19.98 25.14 -4.70
CA ASN A 28 19.31 23.85 -4.74
C ASN A 28 17.79 24.07 -4.87
N LYS A 29 17.37 24.59 -6.04
CA LYS A 29 15.96 24.70 -6.43
C LYS A 29 15.36 23.29 -6.39
N SER A 30 14.19 23.14 -5.79
CA SER A 30 13.44 21.88 -5.62
C SER A 30 13.12 21.22 -6.98
N ARG A 31 14.08 20.50 -7.55
CA ARG A 31 13.95 19.92 -8.89
C ARG A 31 12.94 18.76 -8.87
N MET A 32 11.80 18.97 -9.52
CA MET A 32 10.82 17.91 -9.80
C MET A 32 11.46 16.81 -10.66
N TRP A 33 11.30 15.55 -10.24
CA TRP A 33 11.65 14.41 -11.07
C TRP A 33 10.69 14.36 -12.25
N LYS A 34 11.20 14.07 -13.45
CA LYS A 34 10.38 13.97 -14.66
C LYS A 34 10.26 12.52 -15.09
N THR A 35 9.22 11.85 -14.63
CA THR A 35 8.76 10.56 -15.14
C THR A 35 7.31 10.73 -15.65
N PRO A 36 6.80 9.84 -16.51
CA PRO A 36 5.39 9.84 -16.90
C PRO A 36 4.45 9.92 -15.68
N PHE A 37 4.76 9.20 -14.60
CA PHE A 37 3.98 9.24 -13.36
C PHE A 37 4.01 10.61 -12.69
N THR A 38 5.18 11.22 -12.47
CA THR A 38 5.26 12.51 -11.75
C THR A 38 4.59 13.64 -12.52
N VAL A 39 4.60 13.58 -13.85
CA VAL A 39 3.88 14.51 -14.71
C VAL A 39 2.37 14.28 -14.61
N ALA A 40 1.91 13.03 -14.77
CA ALA A 40 0.49 12.69 -14.76
C ALA A 40 -0.18 13.00 -13.42
N PHE A 41 0.50 12.72 -12.31
CA PHE A 41 -0.03 12.90 -10.95
C PHE A 41 0.53 14.15 -10.27
N ARG A 42 1.19 15.06 -11.00
CA ARG A 42 1.70 16.35 -10.48
C ARG A 42 2.35 16.24 -9.10
N CYS A 43 3.24 15.26 -8.94
CA CYS A 43 3.98 15.04 -7.70
C CYS A 43 5.49 15.19 -7.96
N ARG A 44 6.27 15.50 -6.92
CA ARG A 44 7.70 15.82 -7.08
C ARG A 44 8.57 14.58 -7.23
N LEU A 45 8.15 13.48 -6.59
CA LEU A 45 8.88 12.23 -6.50
C LEU A 45 8.04 11.08 -7.08
N PRO A 46 8.65 10.13 -7.81
CA PRO A 46 7.94 9.00 -8.40
C PRO A 46 7.66 7.90 -7.36
N ILE A 47 7.05 8.28 -6.23
CA ILE A 47 6.83 7.42 -5.08
C ILE A 47 5.37 7.53 -4.63
N ILE A 48 4.71 6.38 -4.54
CA ILE A 48 3.43 6.22 -3.84
C ILE A 48 3.69 5.59 -2.47
N SER A 49 3.05 6.08 -1.41
CA SER A 49 2.88 5.29 -0.19
C SER A 49 1.66 4.41 -0.35
N ALA A 50 1.85 3.09 -0.39
CA ALA A 50 0.76 2.16 -0.62
C ALA A 50 -0.34 2.27 0.45
N PRO A 51 -1.62 2.15 0.08
CA PRO A 51 -2.73 2.12 1.02
C PRO A 51 -2.77 0.77 1.75
N MET A 52 -2.24 0.73 2.97
CA MET A 52 -2.20 -0.47 3.81
C MET A 52 -3.27 -0.40 4.91
N ALA A 53 -4.21 -1.34 4.90
CA ALA A 53 -5.31 -1.39 5.85
C ALA A 53 -4.83 -1.40 7.31
N GLY A 54 -5.25 -0.42 8.11
CA GLY A 54 -4.84 -0.26 9.51
C GLY A 54 -3.40 0.27 9.70
N VAL A 55 -2.74 0.72 8.64
CA VAL A 55 -1.37 1.25 8.68
C VAL A 55 -1.28 2.63 8.03
N SER A 56 -1.91 2.81 6.86
CA SER A 56 -1.88 4.06 6.09
C SER A 56 -3.11 4.92 6.36
N GLY A 57 -3.04 5.74 7.42
CA GLY A 57 -4.04 6.77 7.75
C GLY A 57 -3.76 8.13 7.09
N GLY A 58 -4.61 9.12 7.42
CA GLY A 58 -4.54 10.49 6.90
C GLY A 58 -3.23 11.21 7.21
N LEU A 59 -2.67 10.98 8.41
CA LEU A 59 -1.41 11.59 8.83
C LEU A 59 -0.24 11.14 7.95
N LEU A 60 -0.08 9.83 7.75
CA LEU A 60 0.97 9.27 6.88
C LEU A 60 0.81 9.79 5.45
N ALA A 61 -0.41 9.73 4.90
CA ALA A 61 -0.68 10.19 3.55
C ALA A 61 -0.29 11.67 3.37
N ALA A 62 -0.72 12.56 4.28
CA ALA A 62 -0.40 13.97 4.20
C ALA A 62 1.11 14.24 4.28
N ARG A 63 1.82 13.51 5.15
CA ARG A 63 3.27 13.64 5.32
C ARG A 63 4.05 13.20 4.10
N VAL A 64 3.58 12.16 3.40
CA VAL A 64 4.15 11.73 2.13
C VAL A 64 3.89 12.75 1.02
N CYS A 65 2.69 13.33 0.96
CA CYS A 65 2.38 14.42 0.01
C CYS A 65 3.28 15.64 0.23
N LYS A 66 3.46 16.10 1.49
CA LYS A 66 4.40 17.19 1.82
C LYS A 66 5.84 16.87 1.48
N ALA A 67 6.24 15.61 1.64
CA ALA A 67 7.55 15.14 1.23
C ALA A 67 7.69 15.13 -0.32
N GLY A 68 6.59 15.17 -1.07
CA GLY A 68 6.56 15.30 -2.52
C GLY A 68 6.24 13.99 -3.25
N GLY A 69 5.91 12.91 -2.55
CA GLY A 69 5.32 11.72 -3.13
C GLY A 69 3.79 11.83 -3.24
N LEU A 70 3.14 10.73 -3.61
CA LEU A 70 1.67 10.60 -3.57
C LEU A 70 1.29 9.74 -2.35
N GLY A 71 0.76 10.40 -1.32
CA GLY A 71 0.30 9.74 -0.10
C GLY A 71 -1.11 9.18 -0.25
N MET A 72 -1.37 7.97 0.25
CA MET A 72 -2.69 7.34 0.16
C MET A 72 -3.26 6.92 1.50
N ILE A 73 -4.54 7.23 1.71
CA ILE A 73 -5.33 6.72 2.83
C ILE A 73 -5.88 5.34 2.46
N ALA A 74 -5.74 4.36 3.34
CA ALA A 74 -6.30 3.03 3.13
C ALA A 74 -7.78 2.97 3.53
N ALA A 75 -8.68 2.98 2.55
CA ALA A 75 -10.13 2.91 2.75
C ALA A 75 -10.71 1.48 2.69
N GLY A 76 -10.03 0.53 2.04
CA GLY A 76 -10.60 -0.80 1.75
C GLY A 76 -11.06 -1.65 2.94
N HIS A 77 -10.74 -1.25 4.17
CA HIS A 77 -11.14 -1.95 5.39
C HIS A 77 -12.27 -1.26 6.17
N PHE A 78 -12.70 -0.08 5.74
CA PHE A 78 -13.80 0.64 6.36
C PHE A 78 -15.12 0.14 5.79
N GLN A 79 -15.90 -0.55 6.61
CA GLN A 79 -17.30 -0.88 6.34
C GLN A 79 -18.24 0.25 6.79
N ASP A 80 -17.68 1.26 7.45
CA ASP A 80 -18.35 2.43 7.96
C ASP A 80 -17.59 3.65 7.45
N ILE A 81 -18.23 4.39 6.55
CA ILE A 81 -17.65 5.55 5.86
C ILE A 81 -17.21 6.65 6.84
N SER A 82 -17.82 6.75 8.03
CA SER A 82 -17.43 7.76 9.02
C SER A 82 -15.98 7.61 9.50
N LYS A 83 -15.43 6.39 9.44
CA LYS A 83 -14.02 6.13 9.74
C LYS A 83 -13.10 6.67 8.65
N LEU A 84 -13.50 6.55 7.38
CA LEU A 84 -12.78 7.16 6.27
C LEU A 84 -12.82 8.69 6.35
N GLU A 85 -14.00 9.26 6.64
CA GLU A 85 -14.18 10.71 6.85
C GLU A 85 -13.20 11.25 7.89
N LYS A 86 -13.06 10.54 9.02
CA LYS A 86 -12.12 10.94 10.07
C LYS A 86 -10.67 10.98 9.57
N GLU A 87 -10.24 10.00 8.79
CA GLU A 87 -8.89 9.99 8.22
C GLU A 87 -8.71 11.08 7.16
N ILE A 88 -9.75 11.38 6.37
CA ILE A 88 -9.75 12.51 5.42
C ILE A 88 -9.61 13.84 6.18
N GLN A 89 -10.30 14.01 7.30
CA GLN A 89 -10.18 15.21 8.14
C GLN A 89 -8.75 15.36 8.70
N ILE A 90 -8.17 14.28 9.23
CA ILE A 90 -6.77 14.27 9.71
C ILE A 90 -5.81 14.65 8.58
N PHE A 91 -6.01 14.11 7.37
CA PHE A 91 -5.21 14.47 6.19
C PHE A 91 -5.33 15.96 5.88
N GLN A 92 -6.54 16.50 5.81
CA GLN A 92 -6.78 17.90 5.48
C GLN A 92 -6.22 18.85 6.54
N GLU A 93 -6.36 18.52 7.83
CA GLU A 93 -5.78 19.28 8.93
C GLU A 93 -4.25 19.29 8.87
N GLU A 94 -3.64 18.12 8.67
CA GLU A 94 -2.20 18.02 8.51
C GLU A 94 -1.74 18.83 7.29
N MET A 95 -2.42 18.75 6.15
CA MET A 95 -2.06 19.52 4.95
C MET A 95 -2.11 21.04 5.15
N LYS A 96 -2.99 21.56 6.03
CA LYS A 96 -3.02 23.00 6.41
C LYS A 96 -1.80 23.41 7.25
N ASN A 97 -1.28 22.50 8.07
CA ASN A 97 -0.17 22.76 8.99
C ASN A 97 1.19 22.70 8.28
N ILE A 98 1.48 23.66 7.39
CA ILE A 98 2.82 23.79 6.80
C ILE A 98 3.65 24.73 7.66
N PRO A 99 4.79 24.30 8.22
CA PRO A 99 5.71 25.21 8.87
C PRO A 99 6.25 26.21 7.85
N ALA A 100 6.22 27.50 8.19
CA ALA A 100 6.75 28.60 7.39
C ALA A 100 8.28 28.57 7.16
N THR A 101 8.95 27.46 7.47
CA THR A 101 10.40 27.31 7.33
C THR A 101 10.74 26.88 5.91
N GLY A 102 10.72 27.84 4.98
CA GLY A 102 11.31 27.68 3.64
C GLY A 102 10.64 28.42 2.49
N THR A 103 9.58 29.21 2.71
CA THR A 103 8.87 29.89 1.62
C THR A 103 9.51 31.25 1.30
N THR A 104 10.44 31.25 0.34
CA THR A 104 10.65 32.46 -0.48
C THR A 104 9.37 32.75 -1.26
N THR A 105 9.09 34.03 -1.45
CA THR A 105 7.78 34.64 -1.73
C THR A 105 7.07 34.29 -3.05
N ASP A 106 7.56 33.34 -3.85
CA ASP A 106 6.97 32.95 -5.14
C ASP A 106 6.07 31.70 -5.09
N ASP A 107 6.05 30.95 -3.99
CA ASP A 107 5.31 29.68 -3.87
C ASP A 107 3.80 29.84 -3.54
N ARG A 108 3.31 31.08 -3.49
CA ARG A 108 1.90 31.37 -3.17
C ARG A 108 0.90 30.88 -4.24
N SER A 109 1.38 30.48 -5.41
CA SER A 109 0.56 29.80 -6.43
C SER A 109 0.33 28.32 -6.14
N HIS A 110 1.14 27.69 -5.28
CA HIS A 110 1.00 26.27 -4.90
C HIS A 110 0.20 26.06 -3.61
N SER A 111 -0.09 27.11 -2.84
CA SER A 111 -0.82 27.01 -1.57
C SER A 111 -2.33 26.80 -1.73
N GLN A 112 -2.90 26.97 -2.92
CA GLN A 112 -4.34 26.73 -3.16
C GLN A 112 -4.68 25.28 -3.55
N HIS A 113 -3.69 24.40 -3.76
CA HIS A 113 -3.90 23.02 -4.23
C HIS A 113 -3.78 21.95 -3.13
N GLN A 114 -3.74 22.30 -1.84
CA GLN A 114 -3.40 21.35 -0.77
C GLN A 114 -4.51 20.33 -0.43
N SER A 115 -5.77 20.61 -0.76
CA SER A 115 -6.84 19.60 -0.78
C SER A 115 -6.83 18.75 -2.06
N ALA A 116 -6.10 19.19 -3.10
CA ALA A 116 -6.07 18.57 -4.42
C ALA A 116 -5.04 17.42 -4.52
N ASP A 117 -4.45 16.99 -3.40
CA ASP A 117 -3.54 15.84 -3.32
C ASP A 117 -4.14 14.63 -2.59
N LEU A 118 -5.39 14.74 -2.11
CA LEU A 118 -6.07 13.63 -1.45
C LEU A 118 -6.12 12.41 -2.39
N SER A 119 -5.53 11.30 -1.96
CA SER A 119 -5.60 10.03 -2.68
C SER A 119 -6.02 8.90 -1.76
N ILE A 120 -6.87 8.01 -2.26
CA ILE A 120 -7.54 7.00 -1.43
C ILE A 120 -7.43 5.62 -2.08
N GLY A 121 -7.03 4.62 -1.30
CA GLY A 121 -6.93 3.23 -1.75
C GLY A 121 -8.07 2.36 -1.26
N PHE A 122 -8.68 1.63 -2.18
CA PHE A 122 -9.78 0.70 -1.94
C PHE A 122 -9.36 -0.73 -2.24
N ILE A 123 -10.02 -1.67 -1.59
CA ILE A 123 -9.98 -3.09 -1.92
C ILE A 123 -11.30 -3.38 -2.63
N GLY A 124 -11.24 -3.80 -3.89
CA GLY A 124 -12.41 -3.85 -4.77
C GLY A 124 -13.53 -4.72 -4.20
N PHE A 125 -13.21 -5.98 -3.88
CA PHE A 125 -14.21 -6.92 -3.37
C PHE A 125 -14.79 -6.52 -2.01
N SER A 126 -14.02 -5.89 -1.12
CA SER A 126 -14.52 -5.54 0.22
C SER A 126 -15.18 -4.17 0.28
N ALA A 127 -14.79 -3.24 -0.60
CA ALA A 127 -15.35 -1.89 -0.64
C ALA A 127 -16.65 -1.85 -1.46
N LEU A 128 -16.69 -2.50 -2.64
CA LEU A 128 -17.80 -2.36 -3.59
C LEU A 128 -18.84 -3.48 -3.52
N SER A 129 -18.55 -4.59 -2.84
CA SER A 129 -19.52 -5.69 -2.68
C SER A 129 -20.40 -5.57 -1.44
N THR A 130 -20.30 -4.47 -0.68
CA THR A 130 -21.22 -4.19 0.44
C THR A 130 -22.53 -3.60 -0.09
N PRO A 131 -23.64 -3.66 0.68
CA PRO A 131 -24.92 -3.08 0.25
C PRO A 131 -24.87 -1.59 -0.13
N ASN A 132 -23.95 -0.82 0.47
CA ASN A 132 -23.77 0.61 0.22
C ASN A 132 -22.47 0.95 -0.54
N GLY A 133 -21.64 -0.03 -0.89
CA GLY A 133 -20.26 0.20 -1.35
C GLY A 133 -20.13 1.17 -2.52
N TRP A 134 -20.98 1.00 -3.53
CA TRP A 134 -21.03 1.91 -4.68
C TRP A 134 -21.53 3.31 -4.33
N LYS A 135 -22.54 3.42 -3.46
CA LYS A 135 -23.06 4.71 -2.99
C LYS A 135 -22.02 5.45 -2.16
N ASP A 136 -21.30 4.73 -1.31
CA ASP A 136 -20.23 5.27 -0.48
C ASP A 136 -19.06 5.73 -1.36
N TYR A 137 -18.69 4.95 -2.37
CA TYR A 137 -17.66 5.32 -3.33
C TYR A 137 -18.04 6.58 -4.12
N GLU A 138 -19.25 6.64 -4.69
CA GLU A 138 -19.77 7.82 -5.38
C GLU A 138 -19.83 9.03 -4.45
N TYR A 139 -20.25 8.85 -3.20
CA TYR A 139 -20.25 9.89 -2.18
C TYR A 139 -18.85 10.48 -1.99
N ILE A 140 -17.82 9.63 -1.81
CA ILE A 140 -16.44 10.10 -1.66
C ILE A 140 -15.97 10.88 -2.90
N LEU A 141 -16.24 10.35 -4.10
CA LEU A 141 -15.88 11.02 -5.36
C LEU A 141 -16.55 12.39 -5.49
N LYS A 142 -17.85 12.47 -5.18
CA LYS A 142 -18.65 13.68 -5.29
C LYS A 142 -18.27 14.74 -4.27
N HIS A 143 -18.10 14.35 -3.01
CA HIS A 143 -17.94 15.27 -1.88
C HIS A 143 -16.49 15.65 -1.60
N HIS A 144 -15.55 14.72 -1.77
CA HIS A 144 -14.13 14.96 -1.48
C HIS A 144 -13.27 15.17 -2.72
N ARG A 145 -13.74 14.72 -3.90
CA ARG A 145 -13.04 14.87 -5.19
C ARG A 145 -11.55 14.53 -5.07
N PRO A 146 -11.22 13.30 -4.63
CA PRO A 146 -9.83 12.90 -4.51
C PRO A 146 -9.11 13.08 -5.84
N LYS A 147 -7.82 13.41 -5.79
CA LYS A 147 -6.96 13.46 -6.98
C LYS A 147 -6.90 12.11 -7.67
N ALA A 148 -6.72 11.07 -6.86
CA ALA A 148 -6.56 9.72 -7.33
C ALA A 148 -7.24 8.72 -6.40
N VAL A 149 -7.77 7.65 -6.99
CA VAL A 149 -8.17 6.45 -6.28
C VAL A 149 -7.38 5.26 -6.78
N GLN A 150 -6.94 4.41 -5.84
CA GLN A 150 -6.29 3.16 -6.15
C GLN A 150 -7.22 2.00 -5.83
N PHE A 151 -7.31 0.99 -6.69
CA PHE A 151 -8.06 -0.24 -6.41
C PHE A 151 -7.18 -1.49 -6.54
N PHE A 152 -7.42 -2.44 -5.64
CA PHE A 152 -6.76 -3.75 -5.59
C PHE A 152 -7.79 -4.86 -5.31
N ALA A 153 -7.59 -6.04 -5.90
CA ALA A 153 -8.34 -7.27 -5.63
C ALA A 153 -9.87 -7.18 -5.81
N PRO A 154 -10.38 -7.33 -7.04
CA PRO A 154 -9.74 -6.92 -8.28
C PRO A 154 -9.72 -5.39 -8.39
N SER A 155 -8.89 -4.86 -9.30
CA SER A 155 -8.82 -3.41 -9.53
C SER A 155 -10.00 -2.87 -10.31
N ILE A 156 -10.54 -3.64 -11.26
CA ILE A 156 -11.66 -3.24 -12.12
C ILE A 156 -12.92 -4.03 -11.72
N ILE A 157 -14.00 -3.32 -11.43
CA ILE A 157 -15.30 -3.89 -11.06
C ILE A 157 -16.40 -3.11 -11.77
N HIS A 158 -17.45 -3.81 -12.20
CA HIS A 158 -18.63 -3.24 -12.81
C HIS A 158 -19.80 -3.26 -11.84
N GLN A 159 -20.60 -2.20 -11.86
CA GLN A 159 -21.86 -2.17 -11.13
C GLN A 159 -22.81 -3.28 -11.62
N PRO A 160 -23.54 -3.94 -10.70
CA PRO A 160 -24.48 -5.01 -11.09
C PRO A 160 -25.63 -4.55 -11.98
N ASN A 161 -26.07 -3.29 -11.87
CA ASN A 161 -27.34 -2.83 -12.47
C ASN A 161 -27.16 -2.12 -13.81
N ASP A 162 -26.24 -1.15 -13.91
CA ASP A 162 -26.03 -0.33 -15.11
C ASP A 162 -24.74 -0.70 -15.88
N GLY A 163 -23.90 -1.57 -15.30
CA GLY A 163 -22.64 -1.98 -15.87
C GLY A 163 -21.55 -0.89 -15.87
N LEU A 164 -21.73 0.23 -15.16
CA LEU A 164 -20.70 1.25 -15.05
C LEU A 164 -19.50 0.71 -14.25
N SER A 165 -18.29 0.80 -14.81
CA SER A 165 -17.09 0.42 -14.08
C SER A 165 -16.70 1.47 -13.03
N ASN A 166 -16.01 1.03 -11.98
CA ASN A 166 -15.45 1.92 -10.96
C ASN A 166 -14.44 2.93 -11.54
N VAL A 167 -13.83 2.60 -12.69
CA VAL A 167 -12.97 3.51 -13.46
C VAL A 167 -13.80 4.62 -14.11
N GLN A 168 -14.85 4.26 -14.84
CA GLN A 168 -15.72 5.24 -15.49
C GLN A 168 -16.35 6.18 -14.47
N LEU A 169 -16.83 5.66 -13.34
CA LEU A 169 -17.37 6.48 -12.27
C LEU A 169 -16.31 7.45 -11.70
N ALA A 170 -15.06 7.02 -11.49
CA ALA A 170 -13.98 7.93 -11.06
C ALA A 170 -13.77 9.07 -12.08
N HIS A 171 -13.74 8.74 -13.36
CA HIS A 171 -13.52 9.70 -14.44
C HIS A 171 -14.68 10.70 -14.58
N GLU A 172 -15.92 10.31 -14.33
CA GLU A 172 -17.08 11.23 -14.29
C GLU A 172 -16.90 12.35 -13.25
N TYR A 173 -16.19 12.06 -12.16
CA TYR A 173 -15.85 13.02 -11.11
C TYR A 173 -14.45 13.64 -11.25
N ASN A 174 -13.79 13.50 -12.41
CA ASN A 174 -12.44 13.99 -12.69
C ASN A 174 -11.38 13.46 -11.70
N THR A 175 -11.58 12.25 -11.18
CA THR A 175 -10.64 11.57 -10.29
C THR A 175 -9.78 10.60 -11.11
N GLN A 176 -8.46 10.63 -10.95
CA GLN A 176 -7.55 9.70 -11.62
C GLN A 176 -7.67 8.29 -11.01
N PHE A 177 -7.56 7.26 -11.85
CA PHE A 177 -7.69 5.88 -11.42
C PHE A 177 -6.36 5.12 -11.52
N ILE A 178 -5.96 4.48 -10.43
CA ILE A 178 -4.74 3.66 -10.36
C ILE A 178 -5.14 2.20 -10.13
N ALA A 179 -4.84 1.33 -11.10
CA ALA A 179 -5.08 -0.10 -10.96
C ALA A 179 -3.84 -0.80 -10.37
N GLN A 180 -3.99 -1.49 -9.25
CA GLN A 180 -2.98 -2.43 -8.77
C GLN A 180 -3.24 -3.83 -9.34
N VAL A 181 -2.23 -4.42 -9.96
CA VAL A 181 -2.30 -5.70 -10.68
C VAL A 181 -1.15 -6.61 -10.26
N GLY A 182 -1.38 -7.92 -10.25
CA GLY A 182 -0.35 -8.94 -9.98
C GLY A 182 0.04 -9.77 -11.20
N SER A 183 -0.67 -9.60 -12.32
CA SER A 183 -0.49 -10.40 -13.54
C SER A 183 -0.62 -9.58 -14.83
N ILE A 184 -0.10 -10.14 -15.93
CA ILE A 184 -0.25 -9.55 -17.27
C ILE A 184 -1.71 -9.52 -17.72
N SER A 185 -2.53 -10.49 -17.30
CA SER A 185 -3.96 -10.52 -17.65
C SER A 185 -4.70 -9.34 -17.03
N GLU A 186 -4.48 -9.07 -15.75
CA GLU A 186 -5.04 -7.90 -15.07
C GLU A 186 -4.49 -6.59 -15.64
N ALA A 187 -3.20 -6.54 -16.02
CA ALA A 187 -2.63 -5.35 -16.66
C ALA A 187 -3.31 -5.05 -18.01
N LYS A 188 -3.56 -6.07 -18.84
CA LYS A 188 -4.34 -5.91 -20.07
C LYS A 188 -5.74 -5.40 -19.78
N GLU A 189 -6.36 -5.87 -18.71
CA GLU A 189 -7.69 -5.40 -18.31
C GLU A 189 -7.69 -3.92 -17.93
N ALA A 190 -6.72 -3.51 -17.11
CA ALA A 190 -6.54 -2.11 -16.73
C ALA A 190 -6.31 -1.21 -17.96
N ILE A 191 -5.49 -1.66 -18.93
CA ILE A 191 -5.25 -0.93 -20.18
C ILE A 191 -6.55 -0.76 -20.99
N ARG A 192 -7.37 -1.83 -21.12
CA ARG A 192 -8.66 -1.75 -21.83
C ARG A 192 -9.62 -0.73 -21.20
N HIS A 193 -9.58 -0.60 -19.88
CA HIS A 193 -10.39 0.36 -19.13
C HIS A 193 -9.77 1.76 -19.06
N LYS A 194 -8.61 1.99 -19.69
CA LYS A 194 -7.96 3.30 -19.79
C LYS A 194 -7.67 3.95 -18.43
N VAL A 195 -7.15 3.16 -17.49
CA VAL A 195 -6.70 3.68 -16.19
C VAL A 195 -5.55 4.70 -16.37
N ASP A 196 -5.34 5.54 -15.36
CA ASP A 196 -4.34 6.62 -15.39
C ASP A 196 -2.95 6.19 -14.91
N ALA A 197 -2.86 5.10 -14.14
CA ALA A 197 -1.61 4.41 -13.82
C ALA A 197 -1.84 2.94 -13.46
N ILE A 198 -0.77 2.15 -13.57
CA ILE A 198 -0.76 0.74 -13.20
C ILE A 198 0.33 0.49 -12.16
N ILE A 199 -0.04 -0.06 -11.00
CA ILE A 199 0.91 -0.56 -10.01
C ILE A 199 1.08 -2.06 -10.23
N CYS A 200 2.29 -2.49 -10.59
CA CYS A 200 2.68 -3.89 -10.76
C CYS A 200 3.19 -4.45 -9.43
N GLN A 201 2.35 -5.20 -8.72
CA GLN A 201 2.71 -5.84 -7.46
C GLN A 201 3.33 -7.22 -7.71
N GLY A 202 4.61 -7.35 -7.37
CA GLY A 202 5.32 -8.63 -7.41
C GLY A 202 5.14 -9.46 -6.15
N SER A 203 5.56 -10.71 -6.24
CA SER A 203 5.52 -11.69 -5.14
C SER A 203 6.38 -11.33 -3.91
N GLU A 204 7.25 -10.32 -4.04
CA GLU A 204 8.11 -9.76 -2.99
C GLU A 204 7.36 -8.76 -2.09
N ALA A 205 6.12 -8.41 -2.41
CA ALA A 205 5.34 -7.48 -1.60
C ALA A 205 5.01 -8.05 -0.21
N GLY A 206 4.79 -7.17 0.77
CA GLY A 206 4.08 -7.52 2.00
C GLY A 206 2.56 -7.48 1.78
N GLY A 207 1.80 -8.07 2.70
CA GLY A 207 0.33 -8.07 2.63
C GLY A 207 -0.22 -8.92 1.50
N HIS A 208 -1.52 -8.77 1.23
CA HIS A 208 -2.24 -9.51 0.20
C HIS A 208 -1.72 -9.26 -1.21
N GLY A 209 -1.69 -10.32 -2.00
CA GLY A 209 -1.24 -10.34 -3.37
C GLY A 209 -1.50 -11.71 -4.00
N LEU A 210 -1.00 -11.90 -5.22
CA LEU A 210 -1.03 -13.22 -5.85
C LEU A 210 -0.02 -14.15 -5.18
N ARG A 211 -0.34 -15.45 -5.16
CA ARG A 211 0.63 -16.49 -4.75
C ARG A 211 1.86 -16.49 -5.65
N ARG A 212 3.00 -17.03 -5.17
CA ARG A 212 4.25 -17.11 -5.94
C ARG A 212 4.11 -17.88 -7.26
N GLU A 213 3.23 -18.88 -7.34
CA GLU A 213 3.03 -19.68 -8.57
C GLU A 213 2.19 -18.93 -9.61
N LEU A 214 1.41 -17.93 -9.17
CA LEU A 214 0.53 -17.12 -10.02
C LEU A 214 1.05 -15.70 -10.24
N GLY A 215 1.93 -15.23 -9.36
CA GLY A 215 2.50 -13.89 -9.34
C GLY A 215 3.91 -13.85 -9.93
N SER A 216 4.22 -12.75 -10.60
CA SER A 216 5.56 -12.51 -11.16
C SER A 216 6.46 -11.80 -10.14
N SER A 217 7.77 -11.81 -10.36
CA SER A 217 8.68 -10.92 -9.62
C SER A 217 8.39 -9.46 -9.96
N THR A 218 8.61 -8.55 -9.01
CA THR A 218 8.24 -7.14 -9.15
C THR A 218 8.85 -6.51 -10.41
N MET A 219 10.15 -6.70 -10.64
CA MET A 219 10.85 -6.08 -11.77
C MET A 219 10.48 -6.70 -13.11
N ALA A 220 10.24 -8.02 -13.17
CA ALA A 220 9.84 -8.69 -14.40
C ALA A 220 8.43 -8.24 -14.83
N LEU A 221 7.49 -8.19 -13.89
CA LEU A 221 6.12 -7.72 -14.16
C LEU A 221 6.12 -6.27 -14.64
N ALA A 222 6.77 -5.37 -13.88
CA ALA A 222 6.81 -3.96 -14.21
C ALA A 222 7.48 -3.70 -15.57
N SER A 223 8.59 -4.40 -15.87
CA SER A 223 9.27 -4.28 -17.16
C SER A 223 8.40 -4.75 -18.33
N GLN A 224 7.66 -5.85 -18.15
CA GLN A 224 6.80 -6.37 -19.21
C GLN A 224 5.60 -5.46 -19.46
N VAL A 225 4.92 -5.00 -18.40
CA VAL A 225 3.76 -4.10 -18.52
C VAL A 225 4.16 -2.75 -19.12
N SER A 226 5.32 -2.19 -18.73
CA SER A 226 5.80 -0.91 -19.29
C SER A 226 6.05 -0.95 -20.80
N LYS A 227 6.29 -2.14 -21.38
CA LYS A 227 6.43 -2.31 -22.84
C LYS A 227 5.08 -2.42 -23.57
N MET A 228 4.00 -2.65 -22.84
CA MET A 228 2.66 -2.91 -23.41
C MET A 228 1.81 -1.63 -23.53
N THR A 229 2.20 -0.54 -22.87
CA THR A 229 1.37 0.67 -22.76
C THR A 229 2.21 1.91 -22.52
N SER A 230 1.66 3.08 -22.83
CA SER A 230 2.19 4.39 -22.43
C SER A 230 1.59 4.91 -21.12
N ILE A 231 0.64 4.17 -20.52
CA ILE A 231 0.10 4.48 -19.19
C ILE A 231 1.24 4.35 -18.18
N PRO A 232 1.44 5.32 -17.26
CA PRO A 232 2.47 5.24 -16.23
C PRO A 232 2.44 3.93 -15.44
N VAL A 233 3.59 3.27 -15.33
CA VAL A 233 3.74 2.01 -14.60
C VAL A 233 4.61 2.21 -13.36
N LEU A 234 4.15 1.70 -12.21
CA LEU A 234 4.93 1.69 -10.98
C LEU A 234 5.20 0.26 -10.52
N ALA A 235 6.39 0.03 -9.99
CA ALA A 235 6.75 -1.24 -9.36
C ALA A 235 6.34 -1.28 -7.88
N ALA A 236 5.84 -2.42 -7.39
CA ALA A 236 5.54 -2.65 -5.98
C ALA A 236 6.03 -4.03 -5.49
N GLY A 237 6.67 -4.05 -4.33
CA GLY A 237 7.29 -5.24 -3.72
C GLY A 237 8.82 -5.15 -3.67
N GLY A 238 9.41 -5.39 -2.51
CA GLY A 238 10.87 -5.32 -2.28
C GLY A 238 11.53 -3.94 -2.38
N ILE A 239 10.79 -2.86 -2.68
CA ILE A 239 11.36 -1.51 -2.84
C ILE A 239 11.31 -0.73 -1.52
N VAL A 240 12.48 -0.48 -0.92
CA VAL A 240 12.56 0.14 0.43
C VAL A 240 13.58 1.27 0.56
N ASN A 241 14.40 1.52 -0.45
CA ASN A 241 15.45 2.55 -0.42
C ASN A 241 15.68 3.17 -1.81
N GLY A 242 16.55 4.18 -1.87
CA GLY A 242 16.86 4.90 -3.12
C GLY A 242 17.51 4.04 -4.21
N LYS A 243 18.31 3.02 -3.85
CA LYS A 243 18.91 2.11 -4.83
C LYS A 243 17.83 1.24 -5.48
N HIS A 244 16.86 0.75 -4.70
CA HIS A 244 15.76 -0.06 -5.23
C HIS A 244 14.84 0.80 -6.12
N LEU A 245 14.58 2.06 -5.73
CA LEU A 245 13.86 3.00 -6.58
C LEU A 245 14.60 3.27 -7.89
N ALA A 246 15.91 3.48 -7.85
CA ALA A 246 16.72 3.66 -9.06
C ALA A 246 16.60 2.43 -9.99
N SER A 247 16.65 1.21 -9.45
CA SER A 247 16.44 -0.02 -10.22
C SER A 247 15.05 -0.09 -10.85
N ALA A 248 14.01 0.28 -10.11
CA ALA A 248 12.64 0.35 -10.63
C ALA A 248 12.54 1.35 -11.80
N LEU A 249 13.18 2.52 -11.66
CA LEU A 249 13.18 3.56 -12.68
C LEU A 249 13.95 3.19 -13.96
N CYS A 250 14.77 2.14 -13.93
CA CYS A 250 15.36 1.58 -15.15
C CYS A 250 14.35 0.81 -16.01
N VAL A 251 13.20 0.40 -15.44
CA VAL A 251 12.23 -0.48 -16.11
C VAL A 251 10.79 0.04 -16.08
N CYS A 252 10.47 1.03 -15.27
CA CYS A 252 9.15 1.67 -15.16
C CYS A 252 9.25 3.12 -14.62
N ASP A 253 8.12 3.75 -14.29
CA ASP A 253 8.01 5.21 -14.07
C ASP A 253 8.00 5.64 -12.61
N GLY A 254 8.01 4.68 -11.69
CA GLY A 254 8.07 4.93 -10.25
C GLY A 254 7.92 3.67 -9.41
N ALA A 255 7.70 3.88 -8.11
CA ALA A 255 7.47 2.80 -7.17
C ALA A 255 6.30 3.08 -6.22
N SER A 256 5.55 2.04 -5.89
CA SER A 256 4.63 2.04 -4.75
C SER A 256 5.26 1.23 -3.61
N MET A 257 5.48 1.90 -2.48
CA MET A 257 6.15 1.31 -1.31
C MET A 257 5.14 1.11 -0.19
N GLY A 258 5.06 -0.11 0.36
CA GLY A 258 4.21 -0.44 1.50
C GLY A 258 5.01 -0.53 2.80
N THR A 259 5.59 -1.70 3.04
CA THR A 259 6.36 -2.05 4.26
C THR A 259 7.33 -0.96 4.72
N ARG A 260 7.99 -0.25 3.79
CA ARG A 260 8.90 0.86 4.13
C ARG A 260 8.21 2.01 4.85
N PHE A 261 6.98 2.34 4.49
CA PHE A 261 6.19 3.39 5.14
C PHE A 261 5.49 2.88 6.40
N TRP A 262 5.24 1.58 6.52
CA TRP A 262 4.81 1.01 7.81
C TRP A 262 5.86 1.25 8.89
N ALA A 263 7.15 1.21 8.57
CA ALA A 263 8.22 1.51 9.53
C ALA A 263 8.32 2.99 9.96
N SER A 264 7.44 3.88 9.49
CA SER A 264 7.49 5.32 9.81
C SER A 264 6.69 5.68 11.07
N LYS A 265 6.98 6.84 11.68
CA LYS A 265 6.29 7.31 12.90
C LYS A 265 4.85 7.74 12.65
N GLU A 266 4.54 8.10 11.41
CA GLU A 266 3.24 8.59 10.95
C GLU A 266 2.24 7.45 10.66
N SER A 267 2.73 6.21 10.57
CA SER A 267 1.89 5.03 10.38
C SER A 267 1.01 4.78 11.61
N THR A 268 -0.24 4.39 11.37
CA THR A 268 -1.20 3.96 12.41
C THR A 268 -1.09 2.47 12.74
N GLY A 269 -0.13 1.78 12.11
CA GLY A 269 0.11 0.36 12.29
C GLY A 269 0.43 -0.01 13.74
N ASN A 270 0.15 -1.26 14.09
CA ASN A 270 0.37 -1.75 15.45
C ASN A 270 1.83 -1.58 15.89
N PRO A 271 2.11 -0.87 17.01
CA PRO A 271 3.48 -0.61 17.44
C PRO A 271 4.31 -1.86 17.73
N LYS A 272 3.70 -2.94 18.24
CA LYS A 272 4.41 -4.20 18.53
C LYS A 272 4.86 -4.87 17.22
N LEU A 273 3.99 -4.90 16.22
CA LEU A 273 4.33 -5.45 14.90
C LEU A 273 5.32 -4.57 14.14
N GLN A 274 5.19 -3.25 14.27
CA GLN A 274 6.15 -2.31 13.71
C GLN A 274 7.53 -2.52 14.33
N GLN A 275 7.63 -2.80 15.64
CA GLN A 275 8.89 -3.12 16.30
C GLN A 275 9.54 -4.38 15.75
N GLU A 276 8.77 -5.43 15.48
CA GLU A 276 9.31 -6.60 14.80
C GLU A 276 9.78 -6.30 13.40
N LEU A 277 9.02 -5.51 12.64
CA LEU A 277 9.37 -5.16 11.27
C LEU A 277 10.72 -4.44 11.17
N ILE A 278 11.06 -3.59 12.14
CA ILE A 278 12.30 -2.80 12.15
C ILE A 278 13.49 -3.53 12.79
N LYS A 279 13.33 -4.77 13.24
CA LYS A 279 14.47 -5.62 13.61
C LYS A 279 15.33 -5.92 12.37
N ASP A 280 16.55 -6.41 12.60
CA ASP A 280 17.45 -6.85 11.55
C ASP A 280 16.95 -8.17 10.94
N ASN A 281 15.93 -8.04 10.08
CA ASN A 281 15.29 -9.16 9.39
C ASN A 281 15.86 -9.29 7.97
N SER A 282 16.07 -10.54 7.54
CA SER A 282 16.45 -10.90 6.17
C SER A 282 15.23 -10.94 5.24
N CYS A 283 15.48 -10.88 3.93
CA CYS A 283 14.46 -11.28 2.94
C CYS A 283 14.11 -12.78 3.02
N ASP A 284 14.96 -13.56 3.68
CA ASP A 284 14.70 -14.99 3.98
C ASP A 284 13.67 -15.17 5.09
N ASP A 285 13.47 -14.14 5.94
CA ASP A 285 12.51 -14.16 7.04
C ASP A 285 11.10 -13.77 6.59
N VAL A 286 10.79 -13.86 5.29
CA VAL A 286 9.48 -13.51 4.73
C VAL A 286 8.85 -14.73 4.05
N VAL A 287 7.67 -15.09 4.52
CA VAL A 287 6.83 -16.13 3.93
C VAL A 287 5.74 -15.52 3.05
N ARG A 288 5.41 -16.21 1.95
CA ARG A 288 4.19 -15.97 1.17
C ARG A 288 3.26 -17.16 1.33
N THR A 289 2.14 -16.98 2.03
CA THR A 289 1.26 -18.09 2.41
C THR A 289 -0.22 -17.74 2.29
N THR A 290 -1.07 -18.76 2.14
CA THR A 290 -2.53 -18.65 2.20
C THR A 290 -3.09 -19.06 3.56
N MET A 291 -2.27 -19.65 4.42
CA MET A 291 -2.70 -20.24 5.70
C MET A 291 -3.41 -19.23 6.60
N PHE A 292 -2.85 -18.03 6.74
CA PHE A 292 -3.44 -16.99 7.59
C PHE A 292 -4.83 -16.56 7.07
N ASP A 293 -5.04 -16.48 5.74
CA ASP A 293 -6.37 -16.23 5.15
C ASP A 293 -7.29 -17.44 5.36
N GLN A 294 -6.80 -18.68 5.25
CA GLN A 294 -7.59 -19.88 5.52
C GLN A 294 -8.11 -19.89 6.96
N ILE A 295 -7.29 -19.54 7.95
CA ILE A 295 -7.71 -19.40 9.34
C ILE A 295 -8.65 -18.19 9.51
N GLN A 296 -8.33 -17.04 8.89
CA GLN A 296 -9.11 -15.82 9.05
C GLN A 296 -10.48 -15.88 8.38
N ASN A 297 -10.61 -16.61 7.27
CA ASN A 297 -11.87 -16.76 6.55
C ASN A 297 -12.93 -17.51 7.38
N GLU A 298 -12.52 -18.40 8.29
CA GLU A 298 -13.42 -19.03 9.28
C GLU A 298 -13.93 -18.04 10.34
N LEU A 299 -13.28 -16.89 10.49
CA LEU A 299 -13.57 -15.88 11.51
C LEU A 299 -14.17 -14.60 10.93
N SER A 300 -14.18 -14.44 9.61
CA SER A 300 -14.55 -13.19 8.95
C SER A 300 -15.74 -13.37 8.03
N SER A 301 -16.66 -12.40 8.04
CA SER A 301 -17.75 -12.33 7.08
C SER A 301 -17.30 -11.88 5.69
N ILE A 302 -16.08 -11.34 5.55
CA ILE A 302 -15.51 -10.89 4.29
C ILE A 302 -14.25 -11.70 4.02
N MET A 303 -14.35 -12.65 3.09
CA MET A 303 -13.26 -13.56 2.75
C MET A 303 -12.44 -13.03 1.58
N TRP A 304 -11.12 -13.16 1.66
CA TRP A 304 -10.26 -12.84 0.52
C TRP A 304 -10.52 -13.83 -0.63
N PRO A 305 -10.86 -13.34 -1.83
CA PRO A 305 -11.19 -14.22 -2.95
C PRO A 305 -9.93 -14.81 -3.59
N HIS A 306 -10.07 -15.96 -4.24
CA HIS A 306 -9.08 -16.42 -5.21
C HIS A 306 -8.97 -15.41 -6.38
N PRO A 307 -7.77 -15.05 -6.87
CA PRO A 307 -6.42 -15.52 -6.48
C PRO A 307 -5.67 -14.63 -5.44
N TYR A 308 -6.34 -13.69 -4.77
CA TYR A 308 -5.72 -12.67 -3.89
C TYR A 308 -5.52 -13.07 -2.42
N HIS A 309 -5.95 -14.27 -2.03
CA HIS A 309 -5.89 -14.86 -0.69
C HIS A 309 -4.48 -15.31 -0.25
N SER A 310 -3.43 -14.70 -0.78
CA SER A 310 -2.05 -14.97 -0.38
C SER A 310 -1.40 -13.74 0.19
N VAL A 311 -0.67 -13.92 1.28
CA VAL A 311 -0.06 -12.81 2.00
C VAL A 311 1.42 -13.00 2.23
N GLY A 312 2.16 -11.92 2.00
CA GLY A 312 3.53 -11.75 2.44
C GLY A 312 3.58 -11.28 3.89
N ALA A 313 4.20 -12.08 4.75
CA ALA A 313 4.36 -11.81 6.17
C ALA A 313 5.77 -12.17 6.63
N LEU A 314 6.22 -11.62 7.76
CA LEU A 314 7.40 -12.14 8.44
C LEU A 314 7.13 -13.58 8.88
N HIS A 315 8.15 -14.43 8.79
CA HIS A 315 8.12 -15.75 9.39
C HIS A 315 7.90 -15.60 10.89
N ASN A 316 6.96 -16.40 11.39
CA ASN A 316 6.62 -16.49 12.80
C ASN A 316 6.31 -17.95 13.18
N GLN A 317 6.08 -18.19 14.46
CA GLN A 317 5.85 -19.52 15.01
C GLN A 317 4.72 -20.26 14.27
N THR A 318 3.59 -19.60 14.00
CA THR A 318 2.50 -20.22 13.23
C THR A 318 2.93 -20.58 11.81
N SER A 319 3.61 -19.68 11.10
CA SER A 319 4.06 -19.98 9.74
C SER A 319 5.02 -21.17 9.70
N LEU A 320 5.88 -21.33 10.71
CA LEU A 320 6.81 -22.47 10.83
C LEU A 320 6.06 -23.76 11.17
N GLU A 321 5.10 -23.71 12.08
CA GLU A 321 4.28 -24.87 12.45
C GLU A 321 3.48 -25.44 11.29
N TRP A 322 3.12 -24.60 10.33
CA TRP A 322 2.26 -24.93 9.21
C TRP A 322 2.98 -24.97 7.87
N GLU A 323 4.28 -24.72 7.87
CA GLU A 323 5.09 -24.83 6.68
C GLU A 323 5.07 -26.27 6.16
N GLY A 324 4.84 -26.43 4.84
CA GLY A 324 4.75 -27.74 4.19
C GLY A 324 3.48 -28.54 4.48
N LYS A 325 2.58 -28.07 5.36
CA LYS A 325 1.29 -28.74 5.61
C LYS A 325 0.25 -28.38 4.57
N THR A 326 -0.68 -29.31 4.34
CA THR A 326 -1.77 -29.18 3.38
C THR A 326 -2.94 -28.38 3.93
N ALA A 327 -3.77 -27.84 3.03
CA ALA A 327 -5.02 -27.18 3.42
C ALA A 327 -5.98 -28.11 4.18
N GLN A 328 -5.97 -29.42 3.88
CA GLN A 328 -6.80 -30.41 4.58
C GLN A 328 -6.32 -30.63 6.02
N GLU A 329 -5.00 -30.66 6.25
CA GLU A 329 -4.45 -30.74 7.60
C GLU A 329 -4.77 -29.51 8.43
N LEU A 330 -4.74 -28.32 7.80
CA LEU A 330 -5.16 -27.08 8.44
C LEU A 330 -6.64 -27.11 8.80
N GLN A 331 -7.51 -27.51 7.87
CA GLN A 331 -8.94 -27.63 8.14
C GLN A 331 -9.20 -28.64 9.27
N ASN A 332 -8.55 -29.79 9.24
CA ASN A 332 -8.68 -30.79 10.28
C ASN A 332 -8.25 -30.26 11.66
N ALA A 333 -7.24 -29.40 11.73
CA ALA A 333 -6.85 -28.78 12.99
C ALA A 333 -7.86 -27.73 13.43
N ILE A 334 -8.34 -26.87 12.52
CA ILE A 334 -9.41 -25.91 12.79
C ILE A 334 -10.64 -26.63 13.38
N ASP A 335 -11.03 -27.76 12.81
CA ASP A 335 -12.22 -28.52 13.24
C ASP A 335 -12.02 -29.26 14.57
N LYS A 336 -10.77 -29.62 14.93
CA LYS A 336 -10.46 -30.51 16.06
C LYS A 336 -9.81 -29.84 17.26
N THR A 337 -9.41 -28.57 17.17
CA THR A 337 -8.61 -27.90 18.22
C THR A 337 -9.16 -26.53 18.59
N GLU A 338 -8.66 -25.95 19.69
CA GLU A 338 -8.94 -24.57 20.11
C GLU A 338 -8.23 -23.52 19.21
N LEU A 339 -7.67 -23.92 18.06
CA LEU A 339 -6.85 -23.08 17.16
C LEU A 339 -7.54 -21.76 16.78
N LEU A 340 -8.85 -21.77 16.52
CA LEU A 340 -9.60 -20.55 16.21
C LEU A 340 -9.68 -19.61 17.41
N ASP A 341 -9.86 -20.12 18.62
CA ASP A 341 -9.98 -19.31 19.83
C ASP A 341 -8.62 -18.81 20.31
N GLU A 342 -7.57 -19.61 20.14
CA GLU A 342 -6.18 -19.18 20.24
C GLU A 342 -5.92 -18.04 19.27
N TYR A 343 -6.26 -18.20 17.98
CA TYR A 343 -6.07 -17.17 16.96
C TYR A 343 -6.88 -15.90 17.24
N LYS A 344 -8.09 -15.98 17.80
CA LYS A 344 -8.87 -14.80 18.25
C LYS A 344 -8.20 -14.08 19.42
N SER A 345 -7.78 -14.84 20.44
CA SER A 345 -7.15 -14.31 21.65
C SER A 345 -5.84 -13.62 21.31
N ALA A 346 -5.10 -14.26 20.43
CA ALA A 346 -3.98 -13.71 19.70
C ALA A 346 -4.32 -12.33 19.09
N GLN A 347 -5.30 -12.23 18.18
CA GLN A 347 -5.58 -10.92 17.54
C GLN A 347 -5.78 -9.77 18.50
N LYS A 348 -6.50 -10.06 19.59
CA LYS A 348 -6.76 -9.08 20.65
C LYS A 348 -5.49 -8.61 21.36
N ALA A 349 -4.47 -9.46 21.49
CA ALA A 349 -3.24 -9.17 22.24
C ALA A 349 -2.12 -8.51 21.40
N SER A 350 -2.23 -8.57 20.07
CA SER A 350 -1.25 -7.97 19.15
C SER A 350 0.21 -8.43 19.34
N ASP A 351 0.46 -9.68 19.68
CA ASP A 351 1.82 -10.25 19.69
C ASP A 351 2.44 -10.31 18.28
N PRO A 352 3.62 -10.88 18.05
CA PRO A 352 4.11 -11.10 16.69
C PRO A 352 4.25 -12.56 16.19
N CYS A 353 4.04 -13.56 17.04
CA CYS A 353 4.32 -14.97 16.78
C CYS A 353 3.24 -15.71 15.97
N VAL A 354 2.08 -15.10 15.72
CA VAL A 354 0.89 -15.66 15.06
C VAL A 354 0.34 -14.56 14.14
N GLY A 355 0.06 -14.84 12.87
CA GLY A 355 -0.58 -13.87 11.96
C GLY A 355 0.31 -12.81 11.28
N TRP A 356 -0.20 -12.27 10.16
CA TRP A 356 0.26 -11.02 9.56
C TRP A 356 -0.58 -9.87 10.10
N ALA A 357 0.02 -8.69 10.32
CA ALA A 357 -0.54 -7.34 10.53
C ALA A 357 -1.84 -7.09 11.36
N LYS A 358 -2.63 -8.10 11.78
CA LYS A 358 -3.92 -7.96 12.47
C LYS A 358 -4.28 -9.10 13.44
N SER A 359 -3.44 -10.10 13.75
CA SER A 359 -3.94 -11.29 14.47
C SER A 359 -2.95 -12.20 15.25
N ILE A 360 -2.62 -11.99 16.55
CA ILE A 360 -1.39 -12.60 17.14
C ILE A 360 -1.21 -13.06 18.64
N ILE A 361 -0.82 -14.33 19.01
CA ILE A 361 0.14 -14.96 20.01
C ILE A 361 -0.03 -16.54 20.11
N SER A 362 1.06 -17.31 20.37
CA SER A 362 1.14 -18.71 20.91
C SER A 362 2.03 -18.80 22.19
N ARG A 363 1.87 -19.87 22.99
CA ARG A 363 2.58 -20.17 24.27
C ARG A 363 4.05 -20.60 24.08
N LYS A 364 4.86 -20.30 25.11
CA LYS A 364 6.21 -20.83 25.36
C LYS A 364 6.25 -22.37 25.29
N PRO A 365 7.36 -22.99 24.83
CA PRO A 365 7.63 -24.39 25.14
C PRO A 365 7.91 -24.49 26.65
N MET A 366 7.17 -25.35 27.35
CA MET A 366 7.56 -25.81 28.68
C MET A 366 8.84 -26.64 28.53
N MET A 367 9.92 -26.23 29.19
CA MET A 367 10.90 -27.17 29.74
C MET A 367 10.49 -27.50 31.16
#